data_AF-A0A9E3FCG1-F1
#
_entry.id   AF-A0A9E3FCG1-F1
#
_cell.length_a   1.000
_cell.length_b   1.000
_cell.length_c   1.000
_cell.angle_alpha   90.00
_cell.angle_beta   90.00
_cell.angle_gamma   90.00
#
_symmetry.space_group_name_H-M   'P 1'
#
loop_
_entity.id
_entity.type
_entity.pdbx_description
1 polymer ?
#
loop_
_entity_poly.entity_id
_entity_poly.type
_entity_poly.pdbx_seq_one_letter_code
_entity_poly.pdbx_strand_id
1 'polypeptide(L)' 'MDAIPERDWLYLRRVQGQLLEALCARINGEASRIMANHYLKEHEKFLQLYAHVVTQNAVVADCFDD' A
#
# COMPACT_ATOMS: atom_id res chain seq x y z
N MET A 1 -20.25 -4.59 -26.66
CA MET A 1 -19.44 -4.74 -25.43
C MET A 1 -18.71 -6.06 -25.58
N ASP A 2 -17.50 -6.04 -26.11
CA ASP A 2 -16.70 -7.25 -26.23
C ASP A 2 -16.25 -7.66 -24.84
N ALA A 3 -16.64 -8.87 -24.42
CA ALA A 3 -16.22 -9.42 -23.15
C ALA A 3 -14.69 -9.58 -23.16
N ILE A 4 -14.03 -9.12 -22.10
CA ILE A 4 -12.59 -9.34 -21.91
C ILE A 4 -12.35 -10.86 -21.99
N PRO A 5 -11.43 -11.32 -22.86
CA PRO A 5 -11.10 -12.74 -22.96
C PRO A 5 -10.70 -13.30 -21.58
N GLU A 6 -11.15 -14.51 -21.24
CA GLU A 6 -10.91 -15.12 -19.93
C GLU A 6 -9.42 -15.10 -19.52
N ARG A 7 -8.53 -15.36 -20.48
CA ARG A 7 -7.08 -15.31 -20.28
C ARG A 7 -6.61 -13.94 -19.81
N ASP A 8 -7.14 -12.87 -20.39
CA ASP A 8 -6.75 -11.50 -20.09
C ASP A 8 -7.34 -11.07 -18.74
N TRP A 9 -8.56 -11.51 -18.40
CA TRP A 9 -9.15 -11.36 -17.07
C TRP A 9 -8.34 -12.05 -15.98
N LEU A 10 -7.93 -13.32 -16.19
CA LEU A 10 -7.09 -14.06 -15.27
C LEU A 10 -5.72 -13.39 -15.07
N TYR A 11 -5.15 -12.84 -16.15
CA TYR A 11 -3.92 -12.07 -16.08
C TYR A 11 -4.08 -10.79 -15.25
N LEU A 12 -5.12 -10.00 -15.49
CA LEU A 12 -5.41 -8.77 -14.74
C LEU A 12 -5.59 -9.06 -13.24
N ARG A 13 -6.34 -10.12 -12.89
CA ARG A 13 -6.55 -10.53 -11.51
C ARG A 13 -5.26 -10.99 -10.83
N ARG A 14 -4.38 -11.69 -11.55
CA ARG A 14 -3.06 -12.07 -11.03
C ARG A 14 -2.17 -10.84 -10.80
N VAL A 15 -2.15 -9.91 -11.75
CA VAL A 15 -1.35 -8.68 -11.65
C VAL A 15 -1.85 -7.79 -10.50
N GLN A 16 -3.16 -7.72 -10.27
CA GLN A 16 -3.75 -6.99 -9.16
C GLN A 16 -3.16 -7.41 -7.80
N GLY A 17 -3.05 -8.71 -7.53
CA GLY A 17 -2.44 -9.21 -6.29
C GLY A 17 -0.95 -8.85 -6.16
N GLN A 18 -0.20 -8.89 -7.26
CA GLN A 18 1.21 -8.49 -7.27
C GLN A 18 1.40 -6.99 -7.05
N LEU A 19 0.50 -6.17 -7.60
CA LEU A 19 0.50 -4.72 -7.41
C LEU A 19 0.18 -4.35 -5.96
N LEU A 20 -0.80 -5.02 -5.34
CA LEU A 20 -1.12 -4.83 -3.92
C LEU A 20 0.09 -5.16 -3.04
N GLU A 21 0.72 -6.31 -3.27
CA GLU A 21 1.92 -6.71 -2.52
C GLU A 21 3.06 -5.69 -2.66
N ALA A 22 3.32 -5.23 -3.89
CA ALA A 22 4.35 -4.23 -4.16
C ALA A 22 4.04 -2.88 -3.48
N LEU A 23 2.77 -2.46 -3.48
CA LEU A 23 2.33 -1.25 -2.78
C LEU A 23 2.51 -1.39 -1.27
N CYS A 24 2.06 -2.48 -0.68
CA CYS A 24 2.22 -2.77 0.74
C CYS A 24 3.70 -2.81 1.16
N ALA A 25 4.57 -3.43 0.35
CA ALA A 25 6.00 -3.45 0.59
C ALA A 25 6.60 -2.04 0.64
N ARG A 26 6.18 -1.14 -0.27
CA ARG A 26 6.60 0.26 -0.27
C ARG A 26 6.09 1.01 0.98
N ILE A 27 4.82 0.84 1.33
CA ILE A 27 4.21 1.45 2.53
C ILE A 27 4.98 1.05 3.79
N ASN A 28 5.28 -0.25 3.93
CA ASN A 28 6.02 -0.80 5.06
C ASN A 28 7.48 -0.35 5.07
N GLY A 29 8.09 -0.15 3.91
CA GLY A 29 9.42 0.45 3.78
C GLY A 29 9.48 1.86 4.37
N GLU A 30 8.52 2.72 4.05
CA GLU A 30 8.45 4.07 4.62
C GLU A 30 8.13 4.05 6.12
N ALA A 31 7.21 3.17 6.57
CA ALA A 31 6.92 2.99 7.99
C ALA A 31 8.18 2.60 8.78
N SER A 32 8.99 1.69 8.23
CA SER A 32 10.27 1.29 8.82
C SER A 32 11.26 2.44 8.91
N ARG A 33 11.31 3.33 7.90
CA ARG A 33 12.15 4.54 7.94
C ARG A 33 11.72 5.53 9.02
N ILE A 34 10.40 5.73 9.20
CA ILE A 34 9.87 6.58 10.28
C ILE A 34 10.32 6.03 11.64
N MET A 35 10.19 4.72 11.86
CA MET A 35 10.55 4.08 13.13
C MET A 35 12.06 4.07 13.39
N ALA A 36 12.88 3.96 12.35
CA ALA A 36 14.34 3.99 12.43
C ALA A 36 14.92 5.41 12.59
N ASN A 37 14.09 6.47 12.54
CA ASN A 37 14.58 7.84 12.61
C ASN A 37 15.10 8.19 14.01
N HIS A 38 16.42 8.26 14.18
CA HIS A 38 17.08 8.57 15.45
C HIS A 38 16.95 10.04 15.90
N TYR A 39 16.50 10.94 15.02
CA TYR A 39 16.29 12.34 15.35
C TYR A 39 14.92 12.63 15.97
N LEU A 40 14.00 11.66 15.92
CA LEU A 40 12.66 11.77 16.47
C LEU A 40 12.56 11.09 17.83
N LYS A 41 11.79 11.70 18.73
CA LYS A 41 11.33 11.06 19.97
C LYS A 41 10.28 10.01 19.63
N GLU A 42 10.09 9.04 20.52
CA GLU A 42 9.15 7.94 20.31
C GLU A 42 7.71 8.40 20.05
N HIS A 43 7.23 9.45 20.73
CA HIS A 43 5.90 10.00 20.47
C HIS A 43 5.77 10.66 19.08
N GLU A 44 6.84 11.26 18.56
CA GLU A 44 6.85 11.87 17.23
C GLU A 44 6.85 10.79 16.16
N LYS A 45 7.61 9.70 16.36
CA LYS A 45 7.55 8.51 15.49
C LYS A 45 6.15 7.93 15.44
N PHE A 46 5.48 7.80 16.59
CA PHE A 46 4.10 7.32 16.65
C PHE A 46 3.15 8.20 15.84
N LEU A 47 3.20 9.52 16.01
CA LEU A 47 2.32 10.45 15.28
C LEU A 47 2.58 10.41 13.77
N GLN A 48 3.84 10.36 13.36
CA GLN A 48 4.20 10.27 11.93
C GLN A 48 3.79 8.93 11.32
N LEU A 49 4.01 7.82 12.05
CA LEU A 49 3.60 6.50 11.61
C LEU A 49 2.07 6.43 11.46
N TYR A 50 1.33 6.96 12.44
CA TYR A 50 -0.13 7.01 12.39
C TYR A 50 -0.63 7.79 11.17
N ALA A 51 -0.10 9.00 10.94
CA ALA A 51 -0.46 9.81 9.79
C ALA A 51 -0.15 9.09 8.46
N HIS A 52 1.01 8.43 8.38
CA HIS A 52 1.41 7.62 7.22
C HIS A 52 0.43 6.46 6.97
N VAL A 53 0.15 5.65 7.98
CA VAL A 53 -0.77 4.50 7.87
C VAL A 53 -2.17 4.96 7.46
N VAL A 54 -2.71 6.01 8.07
CA VAL A 54 -4.05 6.53 7.70
C VAL A 54 -4.08 6.99 6.25
N THR A 55 -3.05 7.72 5.81
CA THR A 55 -2.96 8.21 4.43
C THR A 55 -2.85 7.06 3.43
N GLN A 56 -1.98 6.09 3.70
CA GLN A 56 -1.77 4.96 2.79
C GLN A 56 -2.94 3.97 2.80
N ASN A 57 -3.67 3.85 3.91
CA ASN A 57 -4.90 3.06 3.96
C ASN A 57 -5.95 3.59 2.98
N ALA A 58 -6.09 4.91 2.85
CA ALA A 58 -6.97 5.51 1.86
C ALA A 58 -6.53 5.17 0.43
N VAL A 59 -5.22 5.22 0.14
CA VAL A 59 -4.67 4.86 -1.18
C VAL A 59 -4.92 3.38 -1.52
N VAL A 60 -4.76 2.47 -0.55
CA VAL A 60 -5.05 1.06 -0.75
C VAL A 60 -6.53 0.84 -1.04
N ALA A 61 -7.41 1.48 -0.26
CA ALA A 61 -8.85 1.39 -0.48
C ALA A 61 -9.25 1.90 -1.87
N ASP A 62 -8.75 3.07 -2.28
CA ASP A 62 -9.03 3.66 -3.60
C ASP A 62 -8.55 2.79 -4.77
N CYS A 63 -7.51 1.97 -4.58
CA CYS A 63 -6.92 1.16 -5.65
C CYS A 63 -7.39 -0.30 -5.67
N PHE A 64 -7.88 -0.85 -4.56
CA PHE A 64 -8.09 -2.29 -4.41
C PHE A 64 -9.38 -2.73 -3.70
N ASP A 65 -10.10 -1.84 -2.99
CA ASP A 65 -11.35 -2.18 -2.30
C ASP A 65 -12.59 -1.91 -3.18
N ASP A 66 -12.60 -2.51 -4.38
CA ASP A 66 -13.76 -2.56 -5.30
C ASP A 66 -14.72 -3.72 -4.94
#